data_AF-A0A367IMA2-F1
#
_entry.id   AF-A0A367IMA2-F1
#
_cell.length_a   1.000
_cell.length_b   1.000
_cell.length_c   1.000
_cell.angle_alpha   90.00
_cell.angle_beta   90.00
_cell.angle_gamma   90.00
#
_symmetry.space_group_name_H-M   'P 1'
#
loop_
_entity.id
_entity.type
_entity.pdbx_description
1 polymer ?
#
loop_
_entity_poly.entity_id
_entity_poly.type
_entity_poly.pdbx_seq_one_letter_code
_entity_poly.pdbx_strand_id
1 'polypeptide(L)'
;MSRLDPFIVYTVRLATENTPYEQGTNNKYPTPMSRIMSIETWSNQPFDKPRLKKDNVLSLLYHADEQWMASSKALQKDFTEQAVESVHLQQHIYLDTLYLLQKSLCNQHRRYAEPIYFSAQVLYHGCQVNHLEPFTDHLRPHASRLVSTLEQIRCTMYRLLERRQPELFFLAFLSQPKDNTTQELIPYLEQFLEHWNAFEQALLNAYMDTVFGSQHPSPMILHRPRKPLLHEFFQDQFTQLLPLTLERAIDSGLLELAAVSSFEPLIFVALPRLTILAGVSWLNPMTEWRGQQGKLPFWIQSHMKRLENIIIGLGQLEQQLLTGNVESHLDFVNQYRGLENALVSGNQHLDKEQQEIYLDICSIADSLLTGSHAQAFSNVLAHLFRYFSS
;
A
#
# COMPACT_ATOMS: atom_id res chain seq x y z
N MET A 1 -4.74 -19.61 -1.85
CA MET A 1 -3.68 -18.67 -2.25
C MET A 1 -4.12 -17.29 -1.82
N SER A 2 -3.54 -16.79 -0.74
CA SER A 2 -3.83 -15.47 -0.17
C SER A 2 -3.50 -14.41 -1.22
N ARG A 3 -4.53 -13.71 -1.72
CA ARG A 3 -4.29 -12.41 -2.35
C ARG A 3 -3.58 -11.55 -1.30
N LEU A 4 -2.53 -10.84 -1.70
CA LEU A 4 -1.92 -9.79 -0.87
C LEU A 4 -3.02 -8.97 -0.23
N ASP A 5 -2.85 -8.70 1.06
CA ASP A 5 -3.69 -7.75 1.75
C ASP A 5 -3.58 -6.41 1.03
N PRO A 6 -4.70 -5.82 0.54
CA PRO A 6 -4.72 -4.46 0.02
C PRO A 6 -4.03 -3.46 0.95
N PHE A 7 -3.99 -3.76 2.24
CA PHE A 7 -3.29 -3.01 3.26
C PHE A 7 -1.77 -2.98 3.06
N ILE A 8 -1.11 -4.10 2.75
CA ILE A 8 0.35 -4.11 2.48
C ILE A 8 0.64 -3.23 1.27
N VAL A 9 -0.19 -3.31 0.23
CA VAL A 9 -0.04 -2.49 -0.98
C VAL A 9 -0.24 -0.99 -0.66
N TYR A 10 -1.20 -0.67 0.21
CA TYR A 10 -1.46 0.70 0.66
C TYR A 10 -0.34 1.24 1.57
N THR A 11 0.09 0.46 2.56
CA THR A 11 1.20 0.83 3.46
C THR A 11 2.49 0.98 2.68
N VAL A 12 2.78 0.08 1.76
CA VAL A 12 3.95 0.18 0.88
C VAL A 12 3.89 1.47 0.06
N ARG A 13 2.72 1.81 -0.50
CA ARG A 13 2.52 3.07 -1.25
C ARG A 13 2.70 4.32 -0.37
N LEU A 14 2.27 4.28 0.90
CA LEU A 14 2.44 5.38 1.85
C LEU A 14 3.86 5.48 2.42
N ALA A 15 4.54 4.34 2.56
CA ALA A 15 5.88 4.24 3.13
C ALA A 15 6.98 4.62 2.12
N THR A 16 6.69 4.63 0.83
CA THR A 16 7.65 5.05 -0.18
C THR A 16 7.63 6.58 -0.37
N GLU A 17 8.12 7.34 0.61
CA GLU A 17 8.57 8.72 0.40
C GLU A 17 10.10 8.78 0.45
N ASN A 18 10.73 9.56 -0.42
CA ASN A 18 12.18 9.57 -0.60
C ASN A 18 12.95 10.05 0.64
N THR A 19 13.37 9.12 1.48
CA THR A 19 14.36 9.36 2.55
C THR A 19 15.69 8.68 2.20
N PRO A 20 16.82 9.42 2.17
CA PRO A 20 18.12 8.84 1.84
C PRO A 20 18.64 7.94 2.97
N TYR A 21 19.31 6.83 2.61
CA TYR A 21 19.91 5.88 3.54
C TYR A 21 21.15 6.48 4.24
N GLU A 22 21.03 6.80 5.54
CA GLU A 22 22.14 7.28 6.36
C GLU A 22 22.97 6.11 6.95
N GLN A 23 23.77 5.43 6.13
CA GLN A 23 24.93 4.72 6.68
C GLN A 23 26.18 4.88 5.80
N GLY A 24 27.16 5.59 6.35
CA GLY A 24 28.60 5.30 6.18
C GLY A 24 29.25 5.42 4.80
N THR A 25 28.51 5.53 3.71
CA THR A 25 29.08 5.72 2.36
C THR A 25 28.90 7.16 1.92
N ASN A 26 30.00 7.78 1.49
CA ASN A 26 30.22 9.19 1.11
C ASN A 26 29.28 9.81 0.04
N ASN A 27 28.12 9.23 -0.27
CA ASN A 27 27.17 9.80 -1.22
C ASN A 27 26.24 10.82 -0.52
N LYS A 28 26.75 12.05 -0.37
CA LYS A 28 26.08 13.22 0.23
C LYS A 28 24.83 13.74 -0.51
N TYR A 29 24.28 13.01 -1.49
CA TYR A 29 23.15 13.47 -2.27
C TYR A 29 22.07 12.39 -2.39
N PRO A 30 20.80 12.71 -2.08
CA PRO A 30 19.70 11.77 -2.25
C PRO A 30 19.60 11.36 -3.73
N THR A 31 19.43 10.07 -4.00
CA THR A 31 19.13 9.60 -5.35
C THR A 31 17.81 10.25 -5.80
N PRO A 32 17.80 11.06 -6.87
CA PRO A 32 16.58 11.74 -7.28
C PRO A 32 15.54 10.72 -7.75
N MET A 33 14.25 11.02 -7.54
CA MET A 33 13.15 10.14 -7.95
C MET A 33 13.22 9.75 -9.44
N SER A 34 13.61 10.70 -10.28
CA SER A 34 13.84 10.47 -11.71
C SER A 34 14.91 9.42 -12.02
N ARG A 35 15.85 9.18 -11.09
CA ARG A 35 16.84 8.11 -11.16
C ARG A 35 16.33 6.80 -10.57
N ILE A 36 15.50 6.83 -9.53
CA ILE A 36 14.87 5.63 -8.96
C ILE A 36 13.91 5.00 -9.97
N MET A 37 13.14 5.83 -10.67
CA MET A 37 12.18 5.41 -11.70
C MET A 37 12.80 5.37 -13.10
N SER A 38 14.13 5.52 -13.19
CA SER A 38 14.84 5.36 -14.45
C SER A 38 14.93 3.89 -14.81
N ILE A 39 14.73 3.59 -16.09
CA ILE A 39 14.85 2.23 -16.60
C ILE A 39 15.90 2.19 -17.70
N GLU A 40 16.57 1.05 -17.86
CA GLU A 40 17.58 0.92 -18.91
C GLU A 40 16.94 1.03 -20.29
N THR A 41 17.64 1.72 -21.18
CA THR A 41 17.29 1.81 -22.60
C THR A 41 18.19 0.89 -23.39
N TRP A 42 17.62 0.02 -24.21
CA TRP A 42 18.41 -0.83 -25.11
C TRP A 42 18.51 -0.23 -26.50
N SER A 43 19.67 -0.50 -27.11
CA SER A 43 19.98 -0.44 -28.54
C SER A 43 19.36 0.71 -29.35
N ASN A 44 20.23 1.57 -29.88
CA ASN A 44 19.86 2.51 -30.93
C ASN A 44 19.84 1.86 -32.33
N GLN A 45 19.99 0.53 -32.44
CA GLN A 45 20.00 -0.11 -33.75
C GLN A 45 18.58 -0.10 -34.32
N PRO A 46 18.39 0.36 -35.58
CA PRO A 46 17.10 0.35 -36.22
C PRO A 46 16.70 -1.10 -36.50
N PHE A 47 15.73 -1.62 -35.74
CA PHE A 47 14.97 -2.82 -36.08
C PHE A 47 13.51 -2.45 -36.34
N ASP A 48 12.83 -3.25 -37.16
CA ASP A 48 11.42 -3.01 -37.45
C ASP A 48 10.58 -3.22 -36.19
N LYS A 49 10.07 -2.11 -35.63
CA LYS A 49 9.23 -2.14 -34.44
C LYS A 49 7.98 -3.00 -34.71
N PRO A 50 7.63 -3.93 -33.80
CA PRO A 50 6.41 -4.70 -33.96
C PRO A 50 5.20 -3.75 -33.99
N ARG A 51 4.22 -4.06 -34.84
CA ARG A 51 2.93 -3.33 -34.84
C ARG A 51 2.13 -3.74 -33.60
N LEU A 52 1.44 -2.78 -33.00
CA LEU A 52 0.54 -3.02 -31.87
C LEU A 52 -0.60 -3.94 -32.32
N LYS A 53 -0.67 -5.14 -31.73
CA LYS A 53 -1.75 -6.11 -31.98
C LYS A 53 -2.32 -6.58 -30.65
N LYS A 54 -3.62 -6.38 -30.44
CA LYS A 54 -4.33 -6.74 -29.20
C LYS A 54 -4.21 -8.22 -28.85
N ASP A 55 -4.18 -9.08 -29.86
CA ASP A 55 -4.13 -10.54 -29.67
C ASP A 55 -2.69 -11.07 -29.48
N ASN A 56 -1.67 -10.21 -29.59
CA ASN A 56 -0.27 -10.59 -29.44
C ASN A 56 0.30 -9.97 -28.16
N VAL A 57 0.41 -10.78 -27.11
CA VAL A 57 0.87 -10.33 -25.79
C VAL A 57 2.31 -9.80 -25.80
N LEU A 58 3.19 -10.33 -26.65
CA LEU A 58 4.58 -9.85 -26.75
C LEU A 58 4.66 -8.46 -27.42
N SER A 59 3.79 -8.22 -28.42
CA SER A 59 3.60 -6.88 -29.01
C SER A 59 3.09 -5.89 -27.97
N LEU A 60 2.09 -6.29 -27.16
CA LEU A 60 1.62 -5.47 -26.04
C LEU A 60 2.74 -5.16 -25.05
N LEU A 61 3.55 -6.17 -24.67
CA LEU A 61 4.63 -6.00 -23.70
C LEU A 61 5.70 -5.02 -24.22
N TYR A 62 6.08 -5.15 -25.49
CA TYR A 62 7.00 -4.23 -26.15
C TYR A 62 6.48 -2.79 -26.13
N HIS A 63 5.21 -2.58 -26.50
CA HIS A 63 4.65 -1.23 -26.51
C HIS A 63 4.47 -0.65 -25.10
N ALA A 64 4.15 -1.47 -24.10
CA ALA A 64 4.15 -1.05 -22.71
C ALA A 64 5.55 -0.60 -22.25
N ASP A 65 6.60 -1.33 -22.66
CA ASP A 65 7.99 -0.96 -22.38
C ASP A 65 8.38 0.38 -23.01
N GLU A 66 8.05 0.59 -24.29
CA GLU A 66 8.33 1.85 -25.00
C GLU A 66 7.64 3.04 -24.34
N GLN A 67 6.38 2.88 -23.89
CA GLN A 67 5.67 3.93 -23.17
C GLN A 67 6.30 4.20 -21.80
N TRP A 68 6.68 3.16 -21.07
CA TRP A 68 7.38 3.31 -19.80
C TRP A 68 8.72 4.03 -19.96
N MET A 69 9.51 3.68 -20.98
CA MET A 69 10.75 4.38 -21.33
C MET A 69 10.51 5.84 -21.71
N ALA A 70 9.45 6.12 -22.47
CA ALA A 70 9.09 7.49 -22.86
C ALA A 70 8.72 8.34 -21.63
N SER A 71 7.87 7.84 -20.74
CA SER A 71 7.51 8.52 -19.48
C SER A 71 8.72 8.70 -18.57
N SER A 72 9.59 7.70 -18.46
CA SER A 72 10.82 7.79 -17.66
C SER A 72 11.78 8.87 -18.20
N LYS A 73 11.95 8.94 -19.54
CA LYS A 73 12.71 10.02 -20.20
C LYS A 73 12.06 11.40 -20.03
N ALA A 74 10.74 11.49 -20.03
CA ALA A 74 10.02 12.73 -19.79
C ALA A 74 10.27 13.23 -18.34
N LEU A 75 10.16 12.33 -17.35
CA LEU A 75 10.46 12.62 -15.95
C LEU A 75 11.91 13.08 -15.72
N GLN A 76 12.87 12.55 -16.48
CA GLN A 76 14.27 13.00 -16.43
C GLN A 76 14.47 14.42 -17.00
N LYS A 77 13.64 14.84 -17.95
CA LYS A 77 13.71 16.17 -18.57
C LYS A 77 12.99 17.22 -17.74
N ASP A 78 11.82 16.88 -17.21
CA ASP A 78 10.98 17.79 -16.43
C ASP A 78 10.36 17.05 -15.25
N PHE A 79 10.72 17.47 -14.04
CA PHE A 79 10.26 16.85 -12.81
C PHE A 79 8.94 17.49 -12.37
N THR A 80 7.83 16.82 -12.67
CA THR A 80 6.49 17.24 -12.26
C THR A 80 5.75 16.06 -11.62
N GLU A 81 4.78 16.34 -10.74
CA GLU A 81 3.92 15.30 -10.14
C GLU A 81 3.22 14.46 -11.21
N GLN A 82 2.73 15.11 -12.28
CA GLN A 82 2.11 14.44 -13.42
C GLN A 82 3.08 13.49 -14.14
N ALA A 83 4.36 13.87 -14.26
CA ALA A 83 5.37 12.99 -14.85
C ALA A 83 5.64 11.76 -13.97
N VAL A 84 5.66 11.93 -12.65
CA VAL A 84 5.81 10.80 -11.69
C VAL A 84 4.61 9.85 -11.79
N GLU A 85 3.39 10.38 -11.75
CA GLU A 85 2.16 9.60 -11.92
C GLU A 85 2.13 8.86 -13.26
N SER A 86 2.59 9.51 -14.34
CA SER A 86 2.72 8.89 -15.65
C SER A 86 3.64 7.67 -15.62
N VAL A 87 4.79 7.74 -14.94
CA VAL A 87 5.70 6.60 -14.83
C VAL A 87 5.09 5.46 -14.03
N HIS A 88 4.46 5.75 -12.88
CA HIS A 88 3.74 4.72 -12.11
C HIS A 88 2.65 4.03 -12.94
N LEU A 89 1.87 4.80 -13.71
CA LEU A 89 0.85 4.25 -14.59
C LEU A 89 1.45 3.32 -15.66
N GLN A 90 2.53 3.75 -16.33
CA GLN A 90 3.16 2.90 -17.36
C GLN A 90 3.82 1.66 -16.77
N GLN A 91 4.41 1.77 -15.58
CA GLN A 91 4.95 0.64 -14.82
C GLN A 91 3.85 -0.37 -14.47
N HIS A 92 2.68 0.12 -14.04
CA HIS A 92 1.52 -0.73 -13.78
C HIS A 92 1.04 -1.45 -15.05
N ILE A 93 0.91 -0.75 -16.17
CA ILE A 93 0.52 -1.33 -17.47
C ILE A 93 1.53 -2.39 -17.93
N TYR A 94 2.83 -2.15 -17.73
CA TYR A 94 3.88 -3.10 -18.06
C TYR A 94 3.73 -4.39 -17.24
N LEU A 95 3.56 -4.27 -15.92
CA LEU A 95 3.37 -5.39 -15.00
C LEU A 95 2.10 -6.21 -15.31
N ASP A 96 1.00 -5.55 -15.68
CA ASP A 96 -0.23 -6.22 -16.12
C ASP A 96 -0.02 -7.00 -17.42
N THR A 97 0.74 -6.44 -18.36
CA THR A 97 1.05 -7.11 -19.62
C THR A 97 2.01 -8.28 -19.42
N LEU A 98 2.97 -8.15 -18.50
CA LEU A 98 3.87 -9.22 -18.08
C LEU A 98 3.09 -10.38 -17.46
N TYR A 99 2.09 -10.08 -16.63
CA TYR A 99 1.16 -11.08 -16.11
C TYR A 99 0.42 -11.83 -17.23
N LEU A 100 -0.07 -11.12 -18.26
CA LEU A 100 -0.72 -11.78 -19.40
C LEU A 100 0.24 -12.72 -20.14
N LEU A 101 1.50 -12.33 -20.28
CA LEU A 101 2.53 -13.16 -20.93
C LEU A 101 2.82 -14.40 -20.09
N GLN A 102 2.94 -14.24 -18.78
CA GLN A 102 3.21 -15.34 -17.90
C GLN A 102 2.03 -16.31 -17.74
N LYS A 103 0.80 -15.78 -17.79
CA LYS A 103 -0.41 -16.60 -17.86
C LYS A 103 -0.44 -17.44 -19.13
N SER A 104 -0.01 -16.90 -20.27
CA SER A 104 -0.04 -17.63 -21.55
C SER A 104 1.09 -18.65 -21.68
N LEU A 105 2.28 -18.37 -21.14
CA LEU A 105 3.46 -19.25 -21.27
C LEU A 105 3.64 -20.24 -20.11
N CYS A 106 3.34 -19.83 -18.88
CA CYS A 106 3.64 -20.59 -17.66
C CYS A 106 2.39 -21.10 -16.92
N ASN A 107 1.17 -20.80 -17.41
CA ASN A 107 -0.11 -21.11 -16.74
C ASN A 107 -0.19 -20.59 -15.28
N GLN A 108 0.50 -19.50 -14.96
CA GLN A 108 0.47 -18.88 -13.63
C GLN A 108 -0.62 -17.80 -13.55
N HIS A 109 -1.29 -17.69 -12.41
CA HIS A 109 -2.42 -16.79 -12.19
C HIS A 109 -2.14 -15.72 -11.12
N ARG A 110 -0.96 -15.10 -11.16
CA ARG A 110 -0.54 -14.09 -10.18
C ARG A 110 -0.46 -12.70 -10.79
N ARG A 111 -1.20 -11.74 -10.25
CA ARG A 111 -1.09 -10.33 -10.62
C ARG A 111 0.00 -9.64 -9.82
N TYR A 112 0.60 -8.61 -10.43
CA TYR A 112 1.70 -7.85 -9.88
C TYR A 112 1.22 -6.46 -9.47
N ALA A 113 1.46 -6.08 -8.22
CA ALA A 113 1.10 -4.77 -7.71
C ALA A 113 2.28 -3.80 -7.86
N GLU A 114 2.05 -2.69 -8.54
CA GLU A 114 3.09 -1.69 -8.83
C GLU A 114 3.84 -1.17 -7.59
N PRO A 115 3.19 -0.89 -6.44
CA PRO A 115 3.89 -0.38 -5.25
C PRO A 115 4.96 -1.33 -4.71
N ILE A 116 4.78 -2.65 -4.89
CA ILE A 116 5.77 -3.66 -4.49
C ILE A 116 7.00 -3.53 -5.38
N TYR A 117 6.81 -3.44 -6.69
CA TYR A 117 7.94 -3.28 -7.60
C TYR A 117 8.64 -1.92 -7.40
N PHE A 118 7.87 -0.85 -7.17
CA PHE A 118 8.43 0.46 -6.85
C PHE A 118 9.29 0.43 -5.58
N SER A 119 8.86 -0.28 -4.54
CA SER A 119 9.67 -0.47 -3.34
C SER A 119 10.97 -1.22 -3.60
N ALA A 120 10.94 -2.20 -4.50
CA ALA A 120 12.16 -2.87 -4.94
C ALA A 120 13.10 -1.90 -5.66
N GLN A 121 12.59 -0.99 -6.50
CA GLN A 121 13.41 0.04 -7.16
C GLN A 121 14.02 1.01 -6.13
N VAL A 122 13.23 1.49 -5.16
CA VAL A 122 13.71 2.35 -4.06
C VAL A 122 14.89 1.70 -3.33
N LEU A 123 14.73 0.44 -2.91
CA LEU A 123 15.77 -0.30 -2.20
C LEU A 123 16.99 -0.62 -3.09
N TYR A 124 16.76 -0.95 -4.36
CA TYR A 124 17.82 -1.22 -5.34
C TYR A 124 18.72 0.00 -5.54
N HIS A 125 18.15 1.20 -5.54
CA HIS A 125 18.88 2.47 -5.66
C HIS A 125 19.51 2.98 -4.36
N GLY A 126 19.50 2.15 -3.30
CA GLY A 126 20.12 2.48 -2.02
C GLY A 126 19.31 3.45 -1.17
N CYS A 127 18.03 3.65 -1.46
CA CYS A 127 17.11 4.43 -0.62
C CYS A 127 16.46 3.54 0.45
N GLN A 128 15.79 4.17 1.41
CA GLN A 128 14.99 3.50 2.42
C GLN A 128 13.51 3.50 2.04
N VAL A 129 12.79 2.51 2.54
CA VAL A 129 11.33 2.55 2.61
C VAL A 129 10.99 2.99 4.03
N ASN A 130 10.20 4.05 4.18
CA ASN A 130 9.86 4.61 5.49
C ASN A 130 9.23 3.52 6.38
N HIS A 131 9.53 3.57 7.68
CA HIS A 131 9.08 2.60 8.68
C HIS A 131 9.63 1.17 8.52
N LEU A 132 10.38 0.89 7.46
CA LEU A 132 11.08 -0.37 7.23
C LEU A 132 12.61 -0.18 7.19
N GLU A 133 13.11 0.98 7.64
CA GLU A 133 14.55 1.32 7.66
C GLU A 133 15.39 0.24 8.35
N PRO A 134 14.99 -0.33 9.50
CA PRO A 134 15.75 -1.39 10.17
C PRO A 134 15.92 -2.67 9.35
N PHE A 135 15.04 -2.91 8.37
CA PHE A 135 15.02 -4.10 7.52
C PHE A 135 15.68 -3.85 6.16
N THR A 136 16.17 -2.65 5.89
CA THR A 136 16.74 -2.28 4.58
C THR A 136 17.82 -3.25 4.11
N ASP A 137 18.76 -3.62 4.98
CA ASP A 137 19.84 -4.55 4.62
C ASP A 137 19.34 -5.97 4.34
N HIS A 138 18.22 -6.36 4.94
CA HIS A 138 17.58 -7.65 4.69
C HIS A 138 16.76 -7.64 3.40
N LEU A 139 16.05 -6.54 3.11
CA LEU A 139 15.18 -6.41 1.95
C LEU A 139 15.97 -6.14 0.65
N ARG A 140 17.08 -5.41 0.73
CA ARG A 140 17.87 -4.98 -0.43
C ARG A 140 18.31 -6.14 -1.35
N PRO A 141 18.85 -7.28 -0.86
CA PRO A 141 19.22 -8.40 -1.74
C PRO A 141 18.04 -8.97 -2.53
N HIS A 142 16.84 -9.02 -1.92
CA HIS A 142 15.63 -9.49 -2.59
C HIS A 142 15.14 -8.49 -3.63
N ALA A 143 15.16 -7.19 -3.29
CA ALA A 143 14.84 -6.10 -4.20
C ALA A 143 15.76 -6.10 -5.43
N SER A 144 17.08 -6.22 -5.22
CA SER A 144 18.06 -6.25 -6.31
C SER A 144 17.86 -7.42 -7.27
N ARG A 145 17.52 -8.61 -6.74
CA ARG A 145 17.22 -9.78 -7.57
C ARG A 145 15.96 -9.55 -8.41
N LEU A 146 14.90 -9.03 -7.79
CA LEU A 146 13.64 -8.75 -8.47
C LEU A 146 13.82 -7.75 -9.63
N VAL A 147 14.46 -6.61 -9.36
CA VAL A 147 14.75 -5.57 -10.37
C VAL A 147 15.62 -6.15 -11.50
N SER A 148 16.69 -6.88 -11.15
CA SER A 148 17.58 -7.49 -12.14
C SER A 148 16.86 -8.49 -13.04
N THR A 149 15.94 -9.31 -12.51
CA THR A 149 15.17 -10.25 -13.33
C THR A 149 14.19 -9.55 -14.27
N LEU A 150 13.59 -8.43 -13.87
CA LEU A 150 12.74 -7.67 -14.79
C LEU A 150 13.58 -7.09 -15.94
N GLU A 151 14.74 -6.52 -15.64
CA GLU A 151 15.67 -6.02 -16.66
C GLU A 151 16.16 -7.14 -17.59
N GLN A 152 16.37 -8.36 -17.09
CA GLN A 152 16.72 -9.52 -17.91
C GLN A 152 15.57 -9.92 -18.85
N ILE A 153 14.32 -9.91 -18.39
CA ILE A 153 13.15 -10.17 -19.24
C ILE A 153 13.09 -9.15 -20.36
N ARG A 154 13.16 -7.85 -19.99
CA ARG A 154 13.12 -6.76 -20.96
C ARG A 154 14.28 -6.88 -21.97
N CYS A 155 15.51 -7.09 -21.51
CA CYS A 155 16.68 -7.28 -22.38
C CYS A 155 16.53 -8.48 -23.33
N THR A 156 16.02 -9.61 -22.82
CA THR A 156 15.79 -10.83 -23.63
C THR A 156 14.71 -10.60 -24.68
N MET A 157 13.64 -9.89 -24.33
CA MET A 157 12.61 -9.47 -25.29
C MET A 157 13.21 -8.65 -26.43
N TYR A 158 14.02 -7.63 -26.14
CA TYR A 158 14.68 -6.83 -27.19
C TYR A 158 15.62 -7.68 -28.06
N ARG A 159 16.43 -8.57 -27.46
CA ARG A 159 17.30 -9.48 -28.23
C ARG A 159 16.52 -10.41 -29.15
N LEU A 160 15.36 -10.91 -28.71
CA LEU A 160 14.51 -11.78 -29.53
C LEU A 160 13.90 -11.01 -30.71
N LEU A 161 13.59 -9.73 -30.54
CA LEU A 161 13.10 -8.85 -31.60
C LEU A 161 14.22 -8.50 -32.60
N GLU A 162 15.42 -8.16 -32.12
CA GLU A 162 16.57 -7.82 -32.97
C GLU A 162 17.06 -8.98 -33.84
N ARG A 163 17.03 -10.21 -33.33
CA ARG A 163 17.54 -11.41 -34.03
C ARG A 163 16.68 -11.85 -35.21
N ARG A 164 15.51 -11.27 -35.46
CA ARG A 164 14.53 -11.84 -36.41
C ARG A 164 14.20 -10.91 -37.58
N GLN A 165 14.12 -11.52 -38.78
CA GLN A 165 13.61 -10.87 -39.98
C GLN A 165 12.09 -10.65 -39.89
N PRO A 166 11.56 -9.49 -40.34
CA PRO A 166 10.21 -9.01 -40.06
C PRO A 166 9.05 -9.87 -40.62
N GLU A 167 9.28 -10.71 -41.63
CA GLU A 167 8.20 -11.42 -42.34
C GLU A 167 7.71 -12.70 -41.61
N LEU A 168 8.55 -13.35 -40.79
CA LEU A 168 8.22 -14.64 -40.15
C LEU A 168 7.65 -14.52 -38.73
N PHE A 169 7.74 -13.35 -38.10
CA PHE A 169 7.23 -13.14 -36.73
C PHE A 169 5.70 -13.17 -36.66
N PHE A 170 5.01 -12.64 -37.67
CA PHE A 170 3.55 -12.47 -37.59
C PHE A 170 2.76 -13.73 -37.94
N LEU A 171 3.31 -14.66 -38.73
CA LEU A 171 2.60 -15.88 -39.12
C LEU A 171 2.78 -17.02 -38.11
N ALA A 172 3.96 -17.15 -37.51
CA ALA A 172 4.27 -18.21 -36.56
C ALA A 172 3.64 -17.95 -35.17
N PHE A 173 3.62 -16.68 -34.73
CA PHE A 173 3.05 -16.27 -33.44
C PHE A 173 1.51 -16.30 -33.39
N LEU A 174 0.83 -16.22 -34.55
CA LEU A 174 -0.63 -16.26 -34.63
C LEU A 174 -1.21 -17.68 -34.60
N SER A 175 -0.39 -18.73 -34.73
CA SER A 175 -0.91 -20.06 -35.03
C SER A 175 -0.46 -21.18 -34.09
N GLN A 176 0.68 -21.08 -33.37
CA GLN A 176 1.03 -22.09 -32.35
C GLN A 176 1.81 -21.52 -31.15
N PRO A 177 1.42 -21.83 -29.90
CA PRO A 177 2.12 -21.41 -28.66
C PRO A 177 3.42 -22.18 -28.39
N LYS A 178 3.98 -22.89 -29.39
CA LYS A 178 5.14 -23.77 -29.26
C LYS A 178 6.31 -23.40 -30.19
N ASP A 179 6.41 -22.14 -30.59
CA ASP A 179 7.63 -21.68 -31.23
C ASP A 179 8.75 -21.56 -30.19
N ASN A 180 9.88 -22.21 -30.43
CA ASN A 180 11.06 -22.27 -29.54
C ASN A 180 11.58 -20.91 -29.05
N THR A 181 11.16 -19.80 -29.64
CA THR A 181 11.65 -18.45 -29.28
C THR A 181 11.00 -17.80 -28.09
N THR A 182 9.74 -18.08 -27.78
CA THR A 182 9.16 -17.61 -26.50
C THR A 182 9.58 -18.49 -25.33
N GLN A 183 10.07 -19.71 -25.61
CA GLN A 183 10.64 -20.58 -24.60
C GLN A 183 11.90 -19.99 -23.95
N GLU A 184 12.65 -19.14 -24.67
CA GLU A 184 13.80 -18.42 -24.11
C GLU A 184 13.39 -17.45 -22.98
N LEU A 185 12.13 -16.97 -22.96
CA LEU A 185 11.63 -16.09 -21.89
C LEU A 185 11.16 -16.85 -20.65
N ILE A 186 10.74 -18.12 -20.78
CA ILE A 186 10.22 -18.93 -19.68
C ILE A 186 11.12 -18.95 -18.44
N PRO A 187 12.44 -19.24 -18.54
CA PRO A 187 13.29 -19.29 -17.35
C PRO A 187 13.37 -17.94 -16.62
N TYR A 188 13.33 -16.83 -17.35
CA TYR A 188 13.34 -15.49 -16.75
C TYR A 188 12.00 -15.13 -16.12
N LEU A 189 10.88 -15.54 -16.72
CA LEU A 189 9.54 -15.35 -16.15
C LEU A 189 9.33 -16.16 -14.87
N GLU A 190 9.85 -17.39 -14.82
CA GLU A 190 9.83 -18.23 -13.63
C GLU A 190 10.70 -17.64 -12.50
N GLN A 191 11.93 -17.21 -12.82
CA GLN A 191 12.81 -16.54 -11.87
C GLN A 191 12.21 -15.23 -11.35
N PHE A 192 11.59 -14.43 -12.22
CA PHE A 192 10.92 -13.20 -11.82
C PHE A 192 9.79 -13.48 -10.82
N LEU A 193 8.97 -14.51 -11.06
CA LEU A 193 7.91 -14.90 -10.13
C LEU A 193 8.49 -15.40 -8.79
N GLU A 194 9.54 -16.21 -8.82
CA GLU A 194 10.22 -16.66 -7.60
C GLU A 194 10.74 -15.47 -6.78
N HIS A 195 11.43 -14.54 -7.42
CA HIS A 195 11.99 -13.36 -6.77
C HIS A 195 10.92 -12.36 -6.33
N TRP A 196 9.83 -12.25 -7.08
CA TRP A 196 8.64 -11.48 -6.68
C TRP A 196 8.10 -12.03 -5.37
N ASN A 197 7.84 -13.34 -5.30
CA ASN A 197 7.30 -13.99 -4.11
C ASN A 197 8.24 -13.83 -2.91
N ALA A 198 9.54 -14.00 -3.12
CA ALA A 198 10.53 -13.87 -2.06
C ALA A 198 10.61 -12.44 -1.52
N PHE A 199 10.64 -11.43 -2.40
CA PHE A 199 10.67 -10.03 -2.00
C PHE A 199 9.38 -9.62 -1.29
N GLU A 200 8.23 -9.98 -1.85
CA GLU A 200 6.92 -9.69 -1.27
C GLU A 200 6.76 -10.31 0.11
N GLN A 201 7.16 -11.58 0.30
CA GLN A 201 7.11 -12.23 1.61
C GLN A 201 8.05 -11.54 2.62
N ALA A 202 9.25 -11.17 2.19
CA ALA A 202 10.19 -10.45 3.05
C ALA A 202 9.65 -9.08 3.45
N LEU A 203 9.01 -8.37 2.51
CA LEU A 203 8.37 -7.07 2.75
C LEU A 203 7.20 -7.20 3.73
N LEU A 204 6.36 -8.22 3.55
CA LEU A 204 5.28 -8.55 4.48
C LEU A 204 5.83 -8.87 5.87
N ASN A 205 6.86 -9.70 5.98
CA ASN A 205 7.45 -10.04 7.27
C ASN A 205 8.04 -8.80 7.97
N ALA A 206 8.78 -7.96 7.24
CA ALA A 206 9.33 -6.71 7.77
C ALA A 206 8.20 -5.77 8.25
N TYR A 207 7.11 -5.69 7.48
CA TYR A 207 5.93 -4.94 7.88
C TYR A 207 5.30 -5.49 9.16
N MET A 208 5.09 -6.81 9.23
CA MET A 208 4.53 -7.45 10.43
C MET A 208 5.43 -7.22 11.65
N ASP A 209 6.75 -7.29 11.50
CA ASP A 209 7.69 -7.06 12.59
C ASP A 209 7.72 -5.58 13.04
N THR A 210 7.61 -4.63 12.11
CA THR A 210 7.50 -3.21 12.44
C THR A 210 6.21 -2.92 13.21
N VAL A 211 5.08 -3.46 12.75
CA VAL A 211 3.75 -3.14 13.29
C VAL A 211 3.42 -3.94 14.54
N PHE A 212 3.63 -5.25 14.52
CA PHE A 212 3.23 -6.16 15.62
C PHE A 212 4.38 -6.55 16.54
N GLY A 213 5.62 -6.21 16.18
CA GLY A 213 6.82 -6.64 16.88
C GLY A 213 7.18 -8.11 16.61
N SER A 214 8.42 -8.49 16.97
CA SER A 214 9.05 -9.79 16.72
C SER A 214 8.47 -11.00 17.51
N GLN A 215 7.17 -10.96 17.86
CA GLN A 215 6.47 -12.06 18.53
C GLN A 215 5.56 -12.89 17.63
N HIS A 216 5.47 -12.58 16.33
CA HIS A 216 4.96 -13.58 15.39
C HIS A 216 5.97 -14.74 15.30
N PRO A 217 5.51 -16.00 15.25
CA PRO A 217 6.38 -17.16 15.21
C PRO A 217 7.01 -17.30 13.82
N SER A 218 7.93 -16.39 13.49
CA SER A 218 8.82 -16.51 12.34
C SER A 218 10.22 -16.81 12.89
N PRO A 219 10.91 -17.87 12.42
CA PRO A 219 12.10 -18.42 13.06
C PRO A 219 13.38 -17.58 12.86
N MET A 220 13.27 -16.35 12.34
CA MET A 220 14.43 -15.50 12.12
C MET A 220 14.09 -14.06 12.50
N ILE A 221 14.54 -13.65 13.70
CA ILE A 221 15.47 -12.53 13.93
C ILE A 221 15.59 -12.29 15.45
N LEU A 222 16.84 -12.11 15.87
CA LEU A 222 17.33 -12.03 17.23
C LEU A 222 16.74 -10.89 18.07
N HIS A 223 16.61 -11.20 19.35
CA HIS A 223 16.35 -10.36 20.51
C HIS A 223 16.82 -8.89 20.39
N ARG A 224 15.86 -7.96 20.37
CA ARG A 224 16.07 -6.64 20.97
C ARG A 224 15.32 -6.56 22.30
N PRO A 225 15.91 -5.97 23.34
CA PRO A 225 15.27 -5.82 24.64
C PRO A 225 14.10 -4.83 24.49
N ARG A 226 12.89 -5.31 24.80
CA ARG A 226 11.69 -4.49 24.89
C ARG A 226 11.91 -3.37 25.91
N LYS A 227 11.86 -2.11 25.46
CA LYS A 227 11.52 -1.04 26.39
C LYS A 227 10.07 -1.30 26.83
N PRO A 228 9.77 -1.38 28.14
CA PRO A 228 8.39 -1.43 28.59
C PRO A 228 7.66 -0.20 28.02
N LEU A 229 6.47 -0.41 27.48
CA LEU A 229 5.61 0.68 27.03
C LEU A 229 5.40 1.62 28.21
N LEU A 230 5.57 2.93 27.99
CA LEU A 230 5.33 3.92 29.02
C LEU A 230 3.88 3.81 29.46
N HIS A 231 3.64 3.70 30.77
CA HIS A 231 2.31 3.56 31.35
C HIS A 231 1.35 4.69 30.91
N GLU A 232 1.92 5.86 30.61
CA GLU A 232 1.26 7.06 30.09
C GLU A 232 0.48 6.79 28.79
N PHE A 233 0.95 5.89 27.92
CA PHE A 233 0.23 5.57 26.67
C PHE A 233 -1.07 4.81 26.89
N PHE A 234 -1.17 4.00 27.96
CA PHE A 234 -2.40 3.28 28.32
C PHE A 234 -3.38 4.14 29.11
N GLN A 235 -2.87 5.20 29.77
CA GLN A 235 -3.70 6.15 30.51
C GLN A 235 -4.30 7.25 29.64
N ASP A 236 -3.85 7.37 28.38
CA ASP A 236 -4.40 8.36 27.46
C ASP A 236 -5.89 8.08 27.15
N GLN A 237 -6.69 9.15 27.12
CA GLN A 237 -8.14 9.06 26.90
C GLN A 237 -8.49 8.32 25.61
N PHE A 238 -7.75 8.52 24.52
CA PHE A 238 -8.02 7.82 23.25
C PHE A 238 -7.86 6.31 23.43
N THR A 239 -6.83 5.89 24.17
CA THR A 239 -6.56 4.46 24.40
C THR A 239 -7.64 3.82 25.28
N GLN A 240 -8.22 4.56 26.21
CA GLN A 240 -9.34 4.10 27.04
C GLN A 240 -10.65 3.93 26.26
N LEU A 241 -10.81 4.58 25.11
CA LEU A 241 -12.01 4.44 24.26
C LEU A 241 -11.93 3.26 23.29
N LEU A 242 -10.72 2.77 22.99
CA LEU A 242 -10.52 1.65 22.05
C LEU A 242 -11.30 0.38 22.47
N PRO A 243 -11.32 -0.06 23.74
CA PRO A 243 -12.11 -1.21 24.16
C PRO A 243 -13.62 -0.99 23.96
N LEU A 244 -14.14 0.17 24.37
CA LEU A 244 -15.58 0.50 24.26
C LEU A 244 -16.04 0.55 22.80
N THR A 245 -15.17 1.08 21.93
CA THR A 245 -15.45 1.14 20.50
C THR A 245 -15.39 -0.25 19.87
N LEU A 246 -14.43 -1.07 20.27
CA LEU A 246 -14.27 -2.44 19.79
C LEU A 246 -15.48 -3.31 20.17
N GLU A 247 -15.91 -3.27 21.44
CA GLU A 247 -17.08 -3.99 21.92
C GLU A 247 -18.33 -3.62 21.11
N ARG A 248 -18.62 -2.31 20.97
CA ARG A 248 -19.75 -1.85 20.15
C ARG A 248 -19.63 -2.31 18.70
N ALA A 249 -18.44 -2.22 18.11
CA ALA A 249 -18.23 -2.59 16.71
C ALA A 249 -18.45 -4.10 16.46
N ILE A 250 -18.14 -4.93 17.44
CA ILE A 250 -18.44 -6.37 17.41
C ILE A 250 -19.96 -6.58 17.55
N ASP A 251 -20.58 -5.94 18.54
CA ASP A 251 -22.03 -6.06 18.81
C ASP A 251 -22.89 -5.56 17.64
N SER A 252 -22.45 -4.53 16.93
CA SER A 252 -23.12 -3.99 15.75
C SER A 252 -22.82 -4.75 14.46
N GLY A 253 -21.93 -5.75 14.51
CA GLY A 253 -21.51 -6.52 13.34
C GLY A 253 -20.64 -5.75 12.34
N LEU A 254 -20.05 -4.63 12.76
CA LEU A 254 -19.07 -3.88 11.96
C LEU A 254 -17.72 -4.62 11.89
N LEU A 255 -17.34 -5.29 12.97
CA LEU A 255 -16.13 -6.12 13.07
C LEU A 255 -16.48 -7.52 13.53
N GLU A 256 -15.79 -8.53 12.99
CA GLU A 256 -15.97 -9.92 13.42
C GLU A 256 -15.02 -10.25 14.59
N LEU A 257 -15.55 -10.88 15.65
CA LEU A 257 -14.72 -11.35 16.78
C LEU A 257 -13.62 -12.32 16.34
N ALA A 258 -13.92 -13.15 15.33
CA ALA A 258 -12.94 -14.06 14.74
C ALA A 258 -11.74 -13.29 14.19
N ALA A 259 -12.00 -12.23 13.42
CA ALA A 259 -10.98 -11.36 12.85
C ALA A 259 -10.14 -10.68 13.95
N VAL A 260 -10.74 -10.29 15.09
CA VAL A 260 -10.02 -9.70 16.24
C VAL A 260 -9.08 -10.73 16.86
N SER A 261 -9.58 -11.94 17.06
CA SER A 261 -8.83 -13.05 17.66
C SER A 261 -7.68 -13.53 16.78
N SER A 262 -7.82 -13.43 15.46
CA SER A 262 -6.79 -13.78 14.49
C SER A 262 -5.88 -12.62 14.10
N PHE A 263 -5.99 -11.46 14.77
CA PHE A 263 -5.19 -10.26 14.48
C PHE A 263 -5.28 -9.83 13.02
N GLU A 264 -6.48 -9.84 12.44
CA GLU A 264 -6.65 -9.40 11.05
C GLU A 264 -6.25 -7.93 10.88
N PRO A 265 -5.43 -7.60 9.85
CA PRO A 265 -4.92 -6.25 9.67
C PRO A 265 -6.01 -5.19 9.51
N LEU A 266 -7.17 -5.57 8.96
CA LEU A 266 -8.32 -4.69 8.80
C LEU A 266 -8.74 -4.04 10.12
N ILE A 267 -8.66 -4.77 11.24
CA ILE A 267 -9.10 -4.28 12.54
C ILE A 267 -8.14 -3.24 13.11
N PHE A 268 -6.84 -3.40 12.84
CA PHE A 268 -5.82 -2.43 13.24
C PHE A 268 -6.04 -1.07 12.57
N VAL A 269 -6.67 -1.05 11.40
CA VAL A 269 -7.01 0.16 10.66
C VAL A 269 -8.39 0.68 11.05
N ALA A 270 -9.37 -0.21 11.10
CA ALA A 270 -10.76 0.14 11.36
C ALA A 270 -10.96 0.67 12.78
N LEU A 271 -10.36 0.04 13.79
CA LEU A 271 -10.64 0.40 15.18
C LEU A 271 -10.22 1.85 15.52
N PRO A 272 -9.01 2.34 15.17
CA PRO A 272 -8.67 3.75 15.41
C PRO A 272 -9.61 4.71 14.69
N ARG A 273 -10.01 4.42 13.45
CA ARG A 273 -10.96 5.23 12.67
C ARG A 273 -12.33 5.31 13.35
N LEU A 274 -12.88 4.16 13.74
CA LEU A 274 -14.14 4.09 14.48
C LEU A 274 -14.04 4.79 15.84
N THR A 275 -12.87 4.72 16.50
CA THR A 275 -12.67 5.33 17.82
C THR A 275 -12.62 6.85 17.74
N ILE A 276 -12.02 7.40 16.67
CA ILE A 276 -12.07 8.84 16.39
C ILE A 276 -13.53 9.27 16.21
N LEU A 277 -14.27 8.58 15.32
CA LEU A 277 -15.69 8.87 15.08
C LEU A 277 -16.51 8.79 16.38
N ALA A 278 -16.32 7.74 17.18
CA ALA A 278 -17.00 7.54 18.44
C ALA A 278 -16.71 8.67 19.44
N GLY A 279 -15.43 9.02 19.61
CA GLY A 279 -14.98 10.04 20.53
C GLY A 279 -15.54 11.43 20.22
N VAL A 280 -15.77 11.76 18.95
CA VAL A 280 -16.43 13.02 18.55
C VAL A 280 -17.94 12.90 18.44
N SER A 281 -18.58 11.76 18.71
CA SER A 281 -20.03 11.59 18.57
C SER A 281 -20.67 11.07 19.86
N TRP A 282 -20.98 9.78 19.95
CA TRP A 282 -21.71 9.19 21.06
C TRP A 282 -20.86 9.03 22.34
N LEU A 283 -19.53 9.02 22.24
CA LEU A 283 -18.62 9.10 23.40
C LEU A 283 -18.24 10.54 23.75
N ASN A 284 -18.67 11.56 22.98
CA ASN A 284 -18.35 12.95 23.27
C ASN A 284 -18.69 13.41 24.70
N PRO A 285 -19.78 12.97 25.35
CA PRO A 285 -20.05 13.31 26.75
C PRO A 285 -18.99 12.83 27.74
N MET A 286 -18.21 11.81 27.39
CA MET A 286 -17.12 11.28 28.22
C MET A 286 -15.76 11.90 27.87
N THR A 287 -15.59 12.31 26.61
CA THR A 287 -14.29 12.76 26.07
C THR A 287 -14.15 14.28 26.03
N GLU A 288 -15.27 15.00 25.90
CA GLU A 288 -15.34 16.43 25.70
C GLU A 288 -14.52 16.94 24.50
N TRP A 289 -14.26 16.11 23.49
CA TRP A 289 -13.44 16.50 22.32
C TRP A 289 -14.06 17.61 21.48
N ARG A 290 -15.37 17.82 21.56
CA ARG A 290 -16.06 18.98 20.97
C ARG A 290 -15.92 20.28 21.77
N GLY A 291 -15.39 20.21 23.00
CA GLY A 291 -15.29 21.35 23.90
C GLY A 291 -14.06 22.22 23.62
N GLN A 292 -14.22 23.55 23.73
CA GLN A 292 -13.11 24.50 23.56
C GLN A 292 -12.05 24.45 24.68
N GLN A 293 -12.30 23.70 25.77
CA GLN A 293 -11.44 23.61 26.95
C GLN A 293 -10.91 22.20 27.23
N GLY A 294 -11.31 21.19 26.45
CA GLY A 294 -10.84 19.81 26.62
C GLY A 294 -9.38 19.66 26.19
N LYS A 295 -8.55 19.03 27.03
CA LYS A 295 -7.22 18.60 26.58
C LYS A 295 -7.39 17.43 25.64
N LEU A 296 -7.11 17.64 24.36
CA LEU A 296 -7.11 16.55 23.39
C LEU A 296 -6.12 15.45 23.81
N PRO A 297 -6.47 14.17 23.61
CA PRO A 297 -5.58 13.06 23.86
C PRO A 297 -4.29 13.21 23.08
N PHE A 298 -3.19 12.71 23.65
CA PHE A 298 -1.84 12.78 23.10
C PHE A 298 -1.80 12.35 21.63
N TRP A 299 -2.48 11.24 21.31
CA TRP A 299 -2.49 10.65 19.97
C TRP A 299 -3.07 11.58 18.92
N ILE A 300 -4.09 12.38 19.25
CA ILE A 300 -4.81 13.20 18.27
C ILE A 300 -4.49 14.70 18.38
N GLN A 301 -3.64 15.09 19.33
CA GLN A 301 -3.33 16.50 19.61
C GLN A 301 -2.72 17.23 18.40
N SER A 302 -1.85 16.57 17.64
CA SER A 302 -1.25 17.13 16.41
C SER A 302 -2.25 17.32 15.27
N HIS A 303 -3.47 16.80 15.41
CA HIS A 303 -4.48 16.78 14.37
C HIS A 303 -5.69 17.68 14.65
N MET A 304 -5.56 18.64 15.56
CA MET A 304 -6.64 19.54 16.02
C MET A 304 -7.48 20.12 14.87
N LYS A 305 -6.84 20.65 13.82
CA LYS A 305 -7.56 21.25 12.67
C LYS A 305 -8.45 20.25 11.92
N ARG A 306 -7.98 19.01 11.74
CA ARG A 306 -8.78 17.96 11.09
C ARG A 306 -9.91 17.49 12.00
N LEU A 307 -9.65 17.42 13.30
CA LEU A 307 -10.68 17.12 14.29
C LEU A 307 -11.79 18.18 14.29
N GLU A 308 -11.43 19.47 14.19
CA GLU A 308 -12.39 20.56 14.05
C GLU A 308 -13.26 20.41 12.80
N ASN A 309 -12.67 20.05 11.64
CA ASN A 309 -13.44 19.77 10.43
C ASN A 309 -14.44 18.63 10.63
N ILE A 310 -14.00 17.53 11.26
CA ILE A 310 -14.87 16.38 11.57
C ILE A 310 -16.02 16.83 12.48
N ILE A 311 -15.75 17.64 13.50
CA ILE A 311 -16.76 18.15 14.44
C ILE A 311 -17.78 19.04 13.70
N ILE A 312 -17.31 19.93 12.82
CA ILE A 312 -18.18 20.80 12.02
C ILE A 312 -19.07 19.95 11.09
N GLY A 313 -18.48 18.99 10.36
CA GLY A 313 -19.22 18.13 9.44
C GLY A 313 -20.25 17.24 10.16
N LEU A 314 -19.88 16.64 11.29
CA LEU A 314 -20.83 15.88 12.11
C LEU A 314 -21.92 16.77 12.70
N GLY A 315 -21.59 18.00 13.10
CA GLY A 315 -22.58 18.98 13.56
C GLY A 315 -23.61 19.32 12.49
N GLN A 316 -23.21 19.39 11.21
CA GLN A 316 -24.13 19.58 10.09
C GLN A 316 -25.03 18.36 9.87
N LEU A 317 -24.48 17.15 9.94
CA LEU A 317 -25.27 15.91 9.88
C LEU A 317 -26.29 15.84 11.04
N GLU A 318 -25.88 16.20 12.26
CA GLU A 318 -26.74 16.18 13.44
C GLU A 318 -27.83 17.27 13.43
N GLN A 319 -27.67 18.36 12.68
CA GLN A 319 -28.75 19.34 12.50
C GLN A 319 -30.00 18.72 11.87
N GLN A 320 -29.85 17.64 11.09
CA GLN A 320 -30.97 16.88 10.55
C GLN A 320 -31.83 16.24 11.66
N LEU A 321 -31.27 15.98 12.85
CA LEU A 321 -32.02 15.46 14.00
C LEU A 321 -32.90 16.53 14.66
N LEU A 322 -32.56 17.82 14.51
CA LEU A 322 -33.28 18.93 15.14
C LEU A 322 -34.59 19.28 14.42
N THR A 323 -34.80 18.78 13.20
CA THR A 323 -36.03 19.01 12.43
C THR A 323 -37.22 18.22 12.98
N GLY A 324 -36.98 17.17 13.78
CA GLY A 324 -37.99 16.44 14.55
C GLY A 324 -38.92 15.54 13.74
N ASN A 325 -38.67 15.34 12.44
CA ASN A 325 -39.42 14.38 11.62
C ASN A 325 -38.76 12.98 11.65
N VAL A 326 -39.55 11.94 11.41
CA VAL A 326 -39.05 10.55 11.44
C VAL A 326 -38.13 10.26 10.26
N GLU A 327 -38.39 10.88 9.11
CA GLU A 327 -37.60 10.70 7.88
C GLU A 327 -36.17 11.23 8.04
N SER A 328 -35.96 12.44 8.55
CA SER A 328 -34.61 12.97 8.78
C SER A 328 -33.86 12.23 9.88
N HIS A 329 -34.56 11.64 10.86
CA HIS A 329 -33.93 10.74 11.82
C HIS A 329 -33.41 9.46 11.15
N LEU A 330 -34.21 8.83 10.30
CA LEU A 330 -33.80 7.65 9.53
C LEU A 330 -32.65 7.97 8.57
N ASP A 331 -32.70 9.14 7.91
CA ASP A 331 -31.64 9.59 7.01
C ASP A 331 -30.33 9.81 7.76
N PHE A 332 -30.36 10.47 8.92
CA PHE A 332 -29.17 10.61 9.77
C PHE A 332 -28.59 9.24 10.16
N VAL A 333 -29.43 8.30 10.61
CA VAL A 333 -28.98 6.96 11.02
C VAL A 333 -28.35 6.22 9.85
N ASN A 334 -28.96 6.29 8.66
CA ASN A 334 -28.44 5.66 7.45
C ASN A 334 -27.12 6.29 7.02
N GLN A 335 -27.01 7.62 7.07
CA GLN A 335 -25.79 8.36 6.76
C GLN A 335 -24.67 8.01 7.74
N TYR A 336 -24.95 8.01 9.05
CA TYR A 336 -23.98 7.68 10.08
C TYR A 336 -23.50 6.22 9.96
N ARG A 337 -24.42 5.27 9.73
CA ARG A 337 -24.07 3.86 9.49
C ARG A 337 -23.28 3.68 8.18
N GLY A 338 -23.63 4.43 7.14
CA GLY A 338 -22.87 4.47 5.88
C GLY A 338 -21.43 4.90 6.10
N LEU A 339 -21.22 5.93 6.94
CA LEU A 339 -19.90 6.39 7.35
C LEU A 339 -19.14 5.33 8.17
N GLU A 340 -19.77 4.72 9.18
CA GLU A 340 -19.17 3.63 9.97
C GLU A 340 -18.71 2.48 9.07
N ASN A 341 -19.57 2.00 8.16
CA ASN A 341 -19.23 0.96 7.20
C ASN A 341 -18.05 1.38 6.30
N ALA A 342 -18.07 2.60 5.78
CA ALA A 342 -16.99 3.09 4.93
C ALA A 342 -15.64 3.14 5.66
N LEU A 343 -15.61 3.49 6.95
CA LEU A 343 -14.38 3.51 7.75
C LEU A 343 -13.76 2.11 7.94
N VAL A 344 -14.59 1.06 7.87
CA VAL A 344 -14.14 -0.34 7.93
C VAL A 344 -13.81 -0.87 6.52
N SER A 345 -14.80 -0.91 5.62
CA SER A 345 -14.69 -1.60 4.32
C SER A 345 -14.16 -0.74 3.17
N GLY A 346 -13.92 0.56 3.41
CA GLY A 346 -13.53 1.53 2.39
C GLY A 346 -14.72 2.22 1.70
N ASN A 347 -14.45 3.37 1.08
CA ASN A 347 -15.46 4.22 0.46
C ASN A 347 -16.00 3.62 -0.85
N GLN A 348 -17.29 3.26 -0.87
CA GLN A 348 -17.96 2.87 -2.13
C GLN A 348 -19.14 3.79 -2.50
N HIS A 349 -19.80 4.46 -1.57
CA HIS A 349 -21.00 5.26 -1.85
C HIS A 349 -21.27 6.38 -0.82
N LEU A 350 -20.24 7.14 -0.40
CA LEU A 350 -20.44 8.31 0.47
C LEU A 350 -20.81 9.56 -0.35
N ASP A 351 -21.73 10.36 0.18
CA ASP A 351 -22.00 11.69 -0.34
C ASP A 351 -20.84 12.64 -0.03
N LYS A 352 -20.74 13.76 -0.77
CA LYS A 352 -19.59 14.68 -0.70
C LYS A 352 -19.24 15.12 0.73
N GLU A 353 -20.24 15.44 1.55
CA GLU A 353 -20.04 15.88 2.93
C GLU A 353 -19.50 14.75 3.82
N GLN A 354 -20.01 13.53 3.66
CA GLN A 354 -19.52 12.35 4.39
C GLN A 354 -18.13 11.92 3.92
N GLN A 355 -17.81 12.15 2.65
CA GLN A 355 -16.50 11.88 2.08
C GLN A 355 -15.42 12.77 2.74
N GLU A 356 -15.71 14.04 2.99
CA GLU A 356 -14.79 14.94 3.68
C GLU A 356 -14.53 14.47 5.13
N ILE A 357 -15.59 14.12 5.87
CA ILE A 357 -15.49 13.56 7.23
C ILE A 357 -14.67 12.26 7.22
N TYR A 358 -14.96 11.35 6.28
CA TYR A 358 -14.25 10.08 6.11
C TYR A 358 -12.75 10.30 5.87
N LEU A 359 -12.38 11.22 4.98
CA LEU A 359 -10.98 11.48 4.64
C LEU A 359 -10.21 12.08 5.82
N ASP A 360 -10.83 12.98 6.59
CA ASP A 360 -10.20 13.54 7.77
C ASP A 360 -10.03 12.49 8.88
N ILE A 361 -11.03 11.64 9.14
CA ILE A 361 -10.89 10.53 10.10
C ILE A 361 -9.79 9.57 9.66
N CYS A 362 -9.80 9.15 8.39
CA CYS A 362 -8.76 8.27 7.85
C CYS A 362 -7.38 8.89 8.02
N SER A 363 -7.22 10.17 7.71
CA SER A 363 -5.91 10.80 7.82
C SER A 363 -5.39 10.90 9.25
N ILE A 364 -6.27 11.10 10.25
CA ILE A 364 -5.86 11.08 11.66
C ILE A 364 -5.52 9.64 12.08
N ALA A 365 -6.37 8.67 11.78
CA ALA A 365 -6.10 7.28 12.16
C ALA A 365 -4.84 6.72 11.51
N ASP A 366 -4.65 7.01 10.22
CA ASP A 366 -3.53 6.50 9.44
C ASP A 366 -2.21 7.13 9.92
N SER A 367 -2.21 8.41 10.34
CA SER A 367 -1.03 9.01 10.96
C SER A 367 -0.69 8.40 12.33
N LEU A 368 -1.64 7.82 13.06
CA LEU A 368 -1.34 7.03 14.26
C LEU A 368 -0.63 5.73 13.91
N LEU A 369 -0.90 5.16 12.73
CA LEU A 369 -0.36 3.88 12.27
C LEU A 369 0.92 4.03 11.44
N THR A 370 1.20 5.22 10.92
CA THR A 370 2.41 5.53 10.12
C THR A 370 3.27 6.63 10.74
N GLY A 371 2.84 7.28 11.82
CA GLY A 371 3.60 8.37 12.44
C GLY A 371 4.81 7.93 13.26
N SER A 372 5.48 8.91 13.87
CA SER A 372 6.62 8.69 14.80
C SER A 372 6.27 7.81 16.01
N HIS A 373 4.98 7.69 16.35
CA HIS A 373 4.48 6.89 17.45
C HIS A 373 3.75 5.61 17.01
N ALA A 374 3.81 5.25 15.73
CA ALA A 374 3.14 4.08 15.16
C ALA A 374 3.42 2.80 15.95
N GLN A 375 4.69 2.51 16.20
CA GLN A 375 5.07 1.32 16.97
C GLN A 375 4.46 1.29 18.37
N ALA A 376 4.40 2.44 19.07
CA ALA A 376 3.81 2.51 20.40
C ALA A 376 2.30 2.28 20.35
N PHE A 377 1.62 2.86 19.35
CA PHE A 377 0.19 2.72 19.15
C PHE A 377 -0.21 1.30 18.72
N SER A 378 0.52 0.69 17.79
CA SER A 378 0.29 -0.71 17.38
C SER A 378 0.49 -1.69 18.54
N ASN A 379 1.42 -1.41 19.45
CA ASN A 379 1.58 -2.19 20.67
C ASN A 379 0.38 -2.06 21.63
N VAL A 380 -0.24 -0.88 21.71
CA VAL A 380 -1.49 -0.66 22.47
C VAL A 380 -2.61 -1.52 21.88
N LEU A 381 -2.80 -1.48 20.56
CA LEU A 381 -3.80 -2.30 19.86
C LEU A 381 -3.53 -3.80 20.04
N ALA A 382 -2.28 -4.24 19.91
CA ALA A 382 -1.91 -5.63 20.13
C ALA A 382 -2.16 -6.08 21.58
N HIS A 383 -1.96 -5.19 22.56
CA HIS A 383 -2.31 -5.49 23.96
C HIS A 383 -3.82 -5.63 24.13
N LEU A 384 -4.60 -4.75 23.51
CA LEU A 384 -6.07 -4.81 23.53
C LEU A 384 -6.60 -6.12 22.96
N PHE A 385 -6.17 -6.50 21.75
CA PHE A 385 -6.71 -7.70 21.08
C PHE A 385 -6.34 -9.01 21.76
N ARG A 386 -5.25 -9.05 22.52
CA ARG A 386 -4.90 -10.24 23.33
C ARG A 386 -5.96 -10.60 24.35
N TYR A 387 -6.69 -9.62 24.90
CA TYR A 387 -7.79 -9.89 25.84
C TYR A 387 -9.01 -10.54 25.17
N PHE A 388 -9.14 -10.39 23.85
CA PHE A 388 -10.20 -11.01 23.06
C PHE A 388 -9.79 -12.35 22.43
N SER A 389 -8.51 -12.71 22.54
CA SER A 389 -7.95 -13.97 22.01
C SER A 389 -7.95 -15.11 23.04
N SER A 390 -8.30 -14.82 24.30
CA SER A 390 -8.44 -15.76 25.42
C SER A 390 -9.89 -16.12 25.65
#